data_AF-A0A6B3FZR9-F1
#
_entry.id   AF-A0A6B3FZR9-F1
#
_cell.length_a   1.000
_cell.length_b   1.000
_cell.length_c   1.000
_cell.angle_alpha   90.00
_cell.angle_beta   90.00
_cell.angle_gamma   90.00
#
_symmetry.space_group_name_H-M   'P 1'
#
loop_
_entity.id
_entity.type
_entity.pdbx_description
1 polymer ?
#
loop_
_entity_poly.entity_id
_entity_poly.type
_entity_poly.pdbx_seq_one_letter_code
_entity_poly.pdbx_strand_id
1 'polypeptide(L)'
;KLLDSVIAAHPENTAARLLRARAFFAAAQLRPAELEFELVLEREPDNAFAHFALARTFERSGNPERATRHFRLAAALDPKPEYLRAAKFDERD
;
A
#
# COMPACT_ATOMS: atom_id res chain seq x y z
N LYS A 1 6.65 16.36 -9.10
CA LYS A 1 6.81 17.83 -8.99
C LYS A 1 5.68 18.47 -8.17
N LEU A 2 4.40 18.42 -8.59
CA LEU A 2 3.32 19.07 -7.82
C LEU A 2 3.17 18.53 -6.39
N LEU A 3 3.25 17.20 -6.21
CA LEU A 3 3.17 16.60 -4.87
C LEU A 3 4.44 16.82 -4.03
N ASP A 4 5.57 17.14 -4.65
CA ASP A 4 6.84 17.30 -3.94
C ASP A 4 6.83 18.55 -3.06
N SER A 5 6.28 19.66 -3.57
CA SER A 5 6.10 20.89 -2.79
C SER A 5 5.08 20.74 -1.67
N VAL A 6 3.98 20.01 -1.93
CA VAL A 6 2.96 19.73 -0.91
C VAL A 6 3.52 18.88 0.22
N ILE A 7 4.25 17.81 -0.12
CA ILE A 7 4.88 16.93 0.86
C ILE A 7 5.99 17.67 1.63
N ALA A 8 6.75 18.56 0.97
CA ALA A 8 7.77 19.34 1.66
C ALA A 8 7.17 20.36 2.63
N ALA A 9 6.02 20.97 2.29
CA ALA A 9 5.32 21.91 3.15
C ALA A 9 4.57 21.24 4.31
N HIS A 10 4.08 20.01 4.09
CA HIS A 10 3.27 19.25 5.04
C HIS A 10 3.73 17.77 5.07
N PRO A 11 4.91 17.47 5.65
CA PRO A 11 5.48 16.13 5.65
C PRO A 11 4.62 15.10 6.40
N GLU A 12 3.79 15.55 7.33
CA GLU A 12 2.79 14.79 8.10
C GLU A 12 1.54 14.44 7.28
N ASN A 13 1.31 15.13 6.15
CA ASN A 13 0.17 14.86 5.29
C ASN A 13 0.39 13.58 4.47
N THR A 14 -0.02 12.47 5.06
CA THR A 14 -0.03 11.12 4.48
C THR A 14 -0.91 11.03 3.23
N ALA A 15 -1.97 11.84 3.09
CA ALA A 15 -2.84 11.79 1.91
C ALA A 15 -2.12 12.19 0.62
N ALA A 16 -1.23 13.19 0.69
CA ALA A 16 -0.39 13.60 -0.45
C ALA A 16 0.61 12.50 -0.84
N ARG A 17 1.23 11.85 0.16
CA ARG A 17 2.13 10.70 -0.05
C ARG A 17 1.38 9.50 -0.63
N LEU A 18 0.20 9.20 -0.12
CA LEU A 18 -0.65 8.11 -0.60
C LEU A 18 -1.06 8.34 -2.06
N LEU A 19 -1.40 9.57 -2.43
CA LEU A 19 -1.68 9.92 -3.83
C LEU A 19 -0.45 9.74 -4.73
N ARG A 20 0.73 10.14 -4.25
CA ARG A 20 2.00 9.94 -4.97
C ARG A 20 2.35 8.46 -5.14
N ALA A 21 2.17 7.65 -4.09
CA ALA A 21 2.36 6.20 -4.11
C ALA A 21 1.48 5.52 -5.17
N ARG A 22 0.18 5.89 -5.20
CA ARG A 22 -0.78 5.40 -6.19
C ARG A 22 -0.37 5.78 -7.62
N ALA A 23 0.12 7.00 -7.83
CA ALA A 23 0.60 7.44 -9.12
C ALA A 23 1.82 6.64 -9.59
N PHE A 24 2.79 6.38 -8.70
CA PHE A 24 3.94 5.53 -9.00
C PHE A 24 3.54 4.10 -9.34
N PHE A 25 2.61 3.51 -8.58
CA PHE A 25 2.10 2.16 -8.85
C PHE A 25 1.44 2.08 -10.25
N ALA A 26 0.58 3.05 -10.58
CA ALA A 26 -0.07 3.13 -11.89
C ALA A 26 0.96 3.26 -13.03
N ALA A 27 2.04 4.02 -12.81
CA ALA A 27 3.14 4.18 -13.75
C ALA A 27 4.12 2.98 -13.80
N ALA A 28 3.82 1.86 -13.12
CA ALA A 28 4.71 0.70 -12.98
C ALA A 28 6.06 0.99 -12.30
N GLN A 29 6.19 2.14 -11.63
CA GLN A 29 7.37 2.51 -10.86
C GLN A 29 7.26 1.88 -9.46
N LEU A 30 7.46 0.57 -9.38
CA LEU A 30 7.12 -0.22 -8.19
C LEU A 30 7.99 0.12 -6.97
N ARG A 31 9.29 0.35 -7.16
CA ARG A 31 10.18 0.71 -6.04
C ARG A 31 9.83 2.08 -5.44
N PRO A 32 9.60 3.14 -6.23
CA PRO A 32 9.07 4.40 -5.68
C PRO A 32 7.69 4.24 -5.02
N ALA A 33 6.80 3.41 -5.57
CA ALA A 33 5.49 3.16 -4.96
C ALA A 33 5.62 2.49 -3.58
N GLU A 34 6.47 1.46 -3.48
CA GLU A 34 6.79 0.76 -2.22
C GLU A 34 7.21 1.75 -1.14
N LEU A 35 8.21 2.60 -1.43
CA LEU A 35 8.74 3.56 -0.46
C LEU A 35 7.69 4.55 0.04
N GLU A 36 6.85 5.08 -0.86
CA GLU A 36 5.80 6.02 -0.45
C GLU A 36 4.70 5.33 0.38
N PHE A 37 4.32 4.09 0.06
CA PHE A 37 3.37 3.34 0.89
C PHE A 37 3.96 2.97 2.26
N GLU A 38 5.23 2.60 2.33
CA GLU A 38 5.93 2.36 3.61
C GLU A 38 5.91 3.62 4.48
N LEU A 39 6.20 4.80 3.92
CA LEU A 39 6.13 6.09 4.64
C LEU A 39 4.71 6.45 5.10
N VAL A 40 3.67 6.09 4.34
CA VAL A 40 2.29 6.24 4.80
C VAL A 40 2.04 5.34 6.01
N LEU A 41 2.45 4.07 5.94
CA LEU A 41 2.23 3.09 7.01
C LEU A 41 3.07 3.35 8.28
N GLU A 42 4.20 4.05 8.17
CA GLU A 42 4.93 4.54 9.36
C GLU A 42 4.11 5.52 10.21
N ARG A 43 3.15 6.23 9.59
CA ARG A 43 2.30 7.22 10.26
C ARG A 43 0.89 6.69 10.53
N GLU A 44 0.38 5.89 9.61
CA GLU A 44 -0.95 5.28 9.67
C GLU A 44 -0.83 3.75 9.55
N PRO A 45 -0.33 3.07 10.60
CA PRO A 45 -0.13 1.62 10.58
C PRO A 45 -1.43 0.81 10.47
N ASP A 46 -2.59 1.44 10.64
CA ASP A 46 -3.92 0.88 10.49
C ASP A 46 -4.60 1.24 9.15
N ASN A 47 -3.88 1.89 8.22
CA ASN A 47 -4.42 2.22 6.91
C ASN A 47 -4.54 0.97 6.02
N ALA A 48 -5.71 0.33 6.08
CA ALA A 48 -6.01 -0.89 5.34
C ALA A 48 -5.77 -0.76 3.83
N PHE A 49 -6.10 0.40 3.23
CA PHE A 49 -5.87 0.65 1.82
C PHE A 49 -4.38 0.71 1.47
N ALA A 50 -3.57 1.39 2.28
CA ALA A 50 -2.12 1.45 2.08
C ALA A 50 -1.48 0.05 2.21
N HIS A 51 -1.93 -0.77 3.17
CA HIS A 51 -1.54 -2.18 3.24
C HIS A 51 -1.90 -2.95 1.96
N PHE A 52 -3.15 -2.83 1.48
CA PHE A 52 -3.59 -3.51 0.27
C PHE A 52 -2.79 -3.07 -0.97
N ALA A 53 -2.57 -1.77 -1.14
CA ALA A 53 -1.84 -1.23 -2.28
C ALA A 53 -0.34 -1.59 -2.25
N LEU A 54 0.28 -1.62 -1.06
CA LEU A 54 1.64 -2.11 -0.89
C LEU A 54 1.74 -3.61 -1.21
N ALA A 55 0.76 -4.41 -0.79
CA ALA A 55 0.70 -5.83 -1.15
C ALA A 55 0.63 -6.05 -2.68
N ARG A 56 -0.23 -5.30 -3.37
CA ARG A 56 -0.31 -5.29 -4.85
C ARG A 56 1.01 -4.87 -5.49
N THR A 57 1.73 -3.92 -4.87
CA THR A 57 3.06 -3.48 -5.32
C THR A 57 4.07 -4.62 -5.19
N PHE A 58 4.08 -5.34 -4.07
CA PHE A 58 4.95 -6.50 -3.88
C PHE A 58 4.64 -7.63 -4.85
N GLU A 59 3.37 -7.98 -5.04
CA GLU A 59 2.95 -8.98 -6.01
C GLU A 59 3.47 -8.66 -7.41
N ARG A 60 3.26 -7.42 -7.88
CA ARG A 60 3.73 -6.98 -9.22
C ARG A 60 5.25 -6.92 -9.34
N SER A 61 5.95 -6.76 -8.21
CA SER A 61 7.43 -6.76 -8.16
C SER A 61 8.05 -8.16 -8.01
N GLY A 62 7.22 -9.23 -7.93
CA GLY A 62 7.71 -10.60 -7.77
C GLY A 62 8.05 -11.00 -6.34
N ASN A 63 7.47 -10.34 -5.33
CA ASN A 63 7.71 -10.61 -3.90
C ASN A 63 6.43 -11.12 -3.17
N PRO A 64 5.88 -12.29 -3.53
CA PRO A 64 4.59 -12.77 -3.04
C PRO A 64 4.53 -13.01 -1.52
N GLU A 65 5.66 -13.30 -0.87
CA GLU A 65 5.74 -13.52 0.58
C GLU A 65 5.47 -12.21 1.35
N ARG A 66 6.05 -11.09 0.89
CA ARG A 66 5.77 -9.76 1.44
C ARG A 66 4.33 -9.34 1.13
N ALA A 67 3.85 -9.61 -0.09
CA ALA A 67 2.47 -9.31 -0.49
C ALA A 67 1.44 -9.98 0.44
N THR A 68 1.60 -11.28 0.70
CA THR A 68 0.67 -12.06 1.53
C THR A 68 0.50 -11.47 2.93
N ARG A 69 1.58 -10.99 3.55
CA ARG A 69 1.52 -10.37 4.88
C ARG A 69 0.66 -9.11 4.86
N HIS A 70 0.87 -8.22 3.89
CA HIS A 70 0.13 -6.97 3.78
C HIS A 70 -1.33 -7.18 3.34
N PHE A 71 -1.63 -8.17 2.48
CA PHE A 71 -3.02 -8.51 2.15
C PHE A 71 -3.81 -8.97 3.38
N ARG A 72 -3.21 -9.80 4.23
CA ARG A 72 -3.84 -10.25 5.48
C ARG A 72 -4.08 -9.11 6.46
N LEU A 73 -3.13 -8.18 6.58
CA LEU A 73 -3.30 -6.99 7.41
C LEU A 73 -4.44 -6.10 6.89
N ALA A 74 -4.48 -5.83 5.58
CA ALA A 74 -5.56 -5.06 4.99
C ALA A 74 -6.94 -5.68 5.27
N ALA A 75 -7.06 -6.99 5.10
CA ALA A 75 -8.31 -7.71 5.34
C ALA A 75 -8.69 -7.79 6.84
N ALA A 76 -7.71 -7.81 7.74
CA ALA A 76 -7.96 -7.78 9.18
C ALA A 76 -8.38 -6.38 9.68
N LEU A 77 -7.81 -5.32 9.10
CA LEU A 77 -8.13 -3.93 9.43
C LEU A 77 -9.48 -3.49 8.83
N ASP A 78 -9.77 -3.92 7.60
CA ASP A 78 -10.99 -3.58 6.87
C ASP A 78 -11.42 -4.78 5.99
N PRO A 79 -12.35 -5.64 6.46
CA PRO A 79 -12.72 -6.89 5.80
C PRO A 79 -13.62 -6.70 4.57
N LYS A 80 -13.14 -5.93 3.59
CA LYS A 80 -13.79 -5.79 2.29
C LYS A 80 -13.69 -7.10 1.50
N PRO A 81 -14.72 -7.45 0.69
CA PRO A 81 -14.68 -8.66 -0.14
C PRO A 81 -13.45 -8.77 -1.05
N GLU A 82 -12.89 -7.64 -1.51
CA GLU A 82 -11.65 -7.61 -2.29
C GLU A 82 -10.40 -7.94 -1.46
N TYR A 83 -10.30 -7.47 -0.22
CA TYR A 83 -9.15 -7.71 0.64
C TYR A 83 -9.16 -9.14 1.16
N LEU A 84 -10.33 -9.65 1.55
CA LEU A 84 -10.50 -11.04 1.97
C LEU A 84 -10.08 -12.04 0.88
N ARG A 85 -10.51 -11.80 -0.37
CA ARG A 85 -10.10 -12.62 -1.52
C ARG A 85 -8.58 -12.56 -1.76
N ALA A 86 -7.99 -11.36 -1.69
CA ALA A 86 -6.55 -11.20 -1.90
C ALA A 86 -5.71 -11.80 -0.75
N ALA A 87 -6.25 -11.84 0.47
CA ALA A 87 -5.61 -12.46 1.62
C ALA A 87 -5.59 -14.00 1.55
N LYS A 88 -6.36 -14.58 0.61
CA LYS A 88 -6.49 -16.04 0.41
C LYS A 88 -6.79 -16.77 1.71
N PHE A 89 -7.68 -16.21 2.53
CA PHE A 89 -8.10 -16.86 3.78
C PHE A 89 -8.79 -18.20 3.53
N ASP A 90 -9.38 -18.41 2.35
CA ASP A 90 -10.11 -19.64 1.97
C ASP A 90 -9.24 -20.74 1.31
N GLU A 91 -7.97 -20.49 0.97
CA GLU A 91 -7.12 -21.48 0.23
C GLU A 91 -6.20 -22.31 1.14
N ARG A 92 -6.39 -22.26 2.46
CA ARG A 92 -5.62 -23.05 3.43
C ARG A 92 -6.57 -23.80 4.35
N ASP A 93 -7.33 -24.74 3.78
CA ASP A 93 -7.92 -25.89 4.48
C ASP A 93 -7.76 -27.13 3.60
#